data_AF-A0A401ZZT0-F1
#
_entry.id   AF-A0A401ZZT0-F1
#
_cell.length_a   1.000
_cell.length_b   1.000
_cell.length_c   1.000
_cell.angle_alpha   90.00
_cell.angle_beta   90.00
_cell.angle_gamma   90.00
#
_symmetry.space_group_name_H-M   'P 1'
#
loop_
_entity.id
_entity.type
_entity.pdbx_description
1 polymer ?
#
loop_
_entity_poly.entity_id
_entity_poly.type
_entity_poly.pdbx_seq_one_letter_code
_entity_poly.pdbx_strand_id
1 'polypeptide(L)'
;MPARICLVTIHGIGFEQPPIYTPGEVNPSIEGYADDLHENLSLFLDGNLLSDDPERKRHLRGQNGVIYVQSVWPGNSYNVEAGRSRLGTWNVAREINVLPVNLENQPAILFNQQGQISHVALVYSQEEGQGSLVGTSLQTSLMALTSLKEYGRSTNVAHMLFTDLTALWKHAADHRPYEEDEPSPSLRIRQDAGFYRKDSQGVNVDPHDNQATNSLLTTLRQVENDVAAYVCSNNLRERIRSFVLDALQRLACRDDVDGIVINAHSNGTVVAFDVVRNLPPFAARKIWGLVTAGSPLRKYAKLFSWGSTIATIPPITTWLNFFDPKDIVADPLCTPANWLIEDPDPIHELRYEQINLSTGKIYEDPDPESVFLYQALNPNTGQLQNIPIHDRPVDNLTNSVGGGMKAHNYWDNSLEFVKPLSDLLKQLVANPPVTTDMDT
;
A
#
# COMPACT_ATOMS: atom_id res chain seq x y z
N MET A 1 8.98 28.39 3.76
CA MET A 1 8.34 28.01 2.48
C MET A 1 7.30 26.96 2.79
N PRO A 2 6.21 26.81 2.02
CA PRO A 2 5.30 25.69 2.19
C PRO A 2 6.04 24.37 2.01
N ALA A 3 5.66 23.35 2.78
CA ALA A 3 6.37 22.07 2.79
C ALA A 3 6.15 21.29 1.49
N ARG A 4 7.18 20.55 1.08
CA ARG A 4 7.16 19.62 -0.04
C ARG A 4 7.03 18.19 0.43
N ILE A 5 5.99 17.51 -0.02
CA ILE A 5 5.63 16.16 0.41
C ILE A 5 5.75 15.18 -0.75
N CYS A 6 6.32 14.01 -0.50
CA CYS A 6 6.19 12.86 -1.39
C CYS A 6 5.10 11.92 -0.88
N LEU A 7 4.02 11.78 -1.65
CA LEU A 7 3.08 10.66 -1.51
C LEU A 7 3.71 9.43 -2.17
N VAL A 8 4.08 8.44 -1.38
CA VAL A 8 4.70 7.19 -1.85
C VAL A 8 3.67 6.08 -1.82
N THR A 9 3.32 5.56 -3.00
CA THR A 9 2.33 4.52 -3.18
C THR A 9 2.97 3.14 -3.27
N ILE A 10 2.56 2.23 -2.40
CA ILE A 10 3.07 0.86 -2.24
C ILE A 10 1.91 -0.10 -2.46
N HIS A 11 1.93 -0.86 -3.55
CA HIS A 11 0.88 -1.84 -3.85
C HIS A 11 1.22 -3.24 -3.33
N GLY A 12 0.22 -4.11 -3.34
CA GLY A 12 0.42 -5.56 -3.24
C GLY A 12 1.22 -6.10 -4.42
N ILE A 13 2.14 -7.01 -4.09
CA ILE A 13 3.04 -7.75 -4.99
C ILE A 13 2.24 -8.37 -6.16
N GLY A 14 2.75 -8.24 -7.38
CA GLY A 14 2.13 -8.76 -8.61
C GLY A 14 1.05 -7.85 -9.24
N PHE A 15 0.75 -6.69 -8.65
CA PHE A 15 -0.29 -5.77 -9.12
C PHE A 15 0.22 -4.35 -9.39
N GLU A 16 1.47 -4.05 -9.03
CA GLU A 16 2.11 -2.76 -9.24
C GLU A 16 2.55 -2.54 -10.70
N GLN A 17 1.61 -2.66 -11.65
CA GLN A 17 1.84 -2.50 -13.08
C GLN A 17 2.42 -1.10 -13.41
N PRO A 18 3.65 -0.97 -13.96
CA PRO A 18 4.11 0.30 -14.48
C PRO A 18 3.39 0.64 -15.81
N PRO A 19 3.36 1.90 -16.25
CA PRO A 19 2.82 2.22 -17.57
C PRO A 19 3.69 1.60 -18.67
N ILE A 20 3.07 0.94 -19.65
CA ILE A 20 3.74 0.36 -20.83
C ILE A 20 3.48 1.23 -22.04
N TYR A 21 4.52 1.62 -22.76
CA TYR A 21 4.42 2.47 -23.95
C TYR A 21 4.77 1.70 -25.21
N THR A 22 4.00 1.93 -26.26
CA THR A 22 4.41 1.57 -27.61
C THR A 22 5.49 2.56 -28.08
N PRO A 23 6.58 2.11 -28.74
CA PRO A 23 7.59 3.02 -29.26
C PRO A 23 7.00 4.12 -30.16
N GLY A 24 7.23 5.38 -29.78
CA GLY A 24 6.72 6.55 -30.51
C GLY A 24 5.34 7.03 -30.07
N GLU A 25 4.66 6.34 -29.15
CA GLU A 25 3.39 6.80 -28.57
C GLU A 25 3.62 7.65 -27.32
N VAL A 26 2.77 8.67 -27.18
CA VAL A 26 2.78 9.61 -26.05
C VAL A 26 1.96 9.04 -24.87
N ASN A 27 0.89 8.33 -25.19
CA ASN A 27 0.07 7.64 -24.20
C ASN A 27 0.55 6.19 -24.07
N PRO A 28 0.49 5.60 -22.87
CA PRO A 28 0.81 4.20 -22.71
C PRO A 28 -0.28 3.32 -23.32
N SER A 29 0.12 2.16 -23.84
CA SER A 29 -0.80 1.09 -24.23
C SER A 29 -1.41 0.37 -23.03
N ILE A 30 -0.72 0.38 -21.88
CA ILE A 30 -1.25 -0.08 -20.59
C ILE A 30 -0.94 0.98 -19.53
N GLU A 31 -1.97 1.50 -18.88
CA GLU A 31 -1.82 2.48 -17.79
C GLU A 31 -1.17 1.87 -16.56
N GLY A 32 -0.50 2.72 -15.78
CA GLY A 32 0.12 2.26 -14.54
C GLY A 32 -0.87 2.20 -13.38
N TYR A 33 -0.62 1.31 -12.42
CA TYR A 33 -1.54 0.98 -11.32
C TYR A 33 -1.92 2.18 -10.43
N ALA A 34 -1.09 3.23 -10.38
CA ALA A 34 -1.31 4.41 -9.56
C ALA A 34 -1.82 5.63 -10.36
N ASP A 35 -1.98 5.50 -11.69
CA ASP A 35 -2.41 6.60 -12.55
C ASP A 35 -3.81 7.11 -12.15
N ASP A 36 -4.77 6.20 -11.90
CA ASP A 36 -6.13 6.57 -11.48
C ASP A 36 -6.18 7.31 -10.15
N LEU A 37 -5.39 6.85 -9.16
CA LEU A 37 -5.30 7.53 -7.87
C LEU A 37 -4.80 8.96 -8.08
N HIS A 38 -3.80 9.15 -8.94
CA HIS A 38 -3.26 10.47 -9.24
C HIS A 38 -4.29 11.37 -9.93
N GLU A 39 -4.99 10.83 -10.93
CA GLU A 39 -6.04 11.56 -11.64
C GLU A 39 -7.16 11.97 -10.67
N ASN A 40 -7.64 11.05 -9.83
CA ASN A 40 -8.65 11.33 -8.82
C ASN A 40 -8.16 12.36 -7.78
N LEU A 41 -6.89 12.28 -7.35
CA LEU A 41 -6.31 13.29 -6.46
C LEU A 41 -6.26 14.67 -7.12
N SER A 42 -6.01 14.76 -8.43
CA SER A 42 -5.97 16.03 -9.16
C SER A 42 -7.32 16.76 -9.21
N LEU A 43 -8.43 16.05 -8.98
CA LEU A 43 -9.76 16.63 -8.85
C LEU A 43 -9.92 17.42 -7.54
N PHE A 44 -9.20 17.02 -6.49
CA PHE A 44 -9.28 17.63 -5.16
C PHE A 44 -8.08 18.51 -4.83
N LEU A 45 -6.92 18.26 -5.45
CA LEU A 45 -5.69 19.02 -5.30
C LEU A 45 -5.53 19.96 -6.50
N ASP A 46 -5.38 21.26 -6.24
CA ASP A 46 -5.12 22.19 -7.34
C ASP A 46 -3.74 21.94 -7.99
N GLY A 47 -3.51 22.52 -9.17
CA GLY A 47 -2.29 22.28 -9.95
C GLY A 47 -1.07 22.99 -9.36
N ASN A 48 -1.27 23.78 -8.31
CA ASN A 48 -0.22 24.40 -7.52
C ASN A 48 0.15 23.54 -6.30
N LEU A 49 -0.65 22.50 -5.99
CA LEU A 49 -0.38 21.55 -4.93
C LEU A 49 0.14 20.24 -5.50
N LEU A 50 -0.57 19.58 -6.42
CA LEU A 50 -0.14 18.29 -6.98
C LEU A 50 0.79 18.48 -8.18
N SER A 51 2.01 17.97 -8.08
CA SER A 51 2.98 17.88 -9.17
C SER A 51 2.75 16.64 -10.00
N ASP A 52 2.72 16.83 -11.32
CA ASP A 52 2.84 15.77 -12.31
C ASP A 52 4.31 15.35 -12.51
N ASP A 53 4.54 14.14 -13.04
CA ASP A 53 5.86 13.65 -13.44
C ASP A 53 6.46 14.53 -14.56
N PRO A 54 7.59 15.21 -14.32
CA PRO A 54 8.22 16.09 -15.32
C PRO A 54 8.80 15.36 -16.54
N GLU A 55 9.01 14.05 -16.44
CA GLU A 55 9.57 13.24 -17.53
C GLU A 55 8.48 12.63 -18.43
N ARG A 56 7.23 12.56 -17.97
CA ARG A 56 6.09 12.12 -18.77
C ARG A 56 5.51 13.29 -19.55
N LYS A 57 5.29 13.07 -20.84
CA LYS A 57 4.64 14.03 -21.74
C LYS A 57 3.23 13.52 -22.01
N ARG A 58 2.22 14.11 -21.39
CA ARG A 58 0.80 13.96 -21.73
C ARG A 58 0.16 15.36 -21.90
N HIS A 59 -1.04 15.42 -22.48
CA HIS A 59 -1.65 16.69 -22.90
C HIS A 59 -2.67 17.26 -21.91
N LEU A 60 -3.21 16.45 -20.99
CA LEU A 60 -4.18 16.90 -19.99
C LEU A 60 -3.56 16.89 -18.58
N ARG A 61 -4.00 17.82 -17.73
CA ARG A 61 -3.57 17.96 -16.34
C ARG A 61 -3.95 16.71 -15.52
N GLY A 62 -3.06 16.24 -14.65
CA GLY A 62 -3.23 15.00 -13.88
C GLY A 62 -2.90 13.73 -14.67
N GLN A 63 -2.76 13.83 -16.00
CA GLN A 63 -2.33 12.72 -16.84
C GLN A 63 -0.80 12.68 -17.01
N ASN A 64 -0.09 13.80 -16.85
CA ASN A 64 1.38 13.78 -16.84
C ASN A 64 1.89 12.93 -15.65
N GLY A 65 1.14 12.87 -14.55
CA GLY A 65 0.92 11.63 -13.79
C GLY A 65 2.00 11.27 -12.77
N VAL A 66 1.99 10.00 -12.37
CA VAL A 66 2.82 9.46 -11.27
C VAL A 66 4.27 9.24 -11.71
N ILE A 67 5.21 9.48 -10.79
CA ILE A 67 6.61 9.09 -10.94
C ILE A 67 6.75 7.60 -10.58
N TYR A 68 6.94 6.75 -11.58
CA TYR A 68 7.18 5.31 -11.36
C TYR A 68 8.66 5.04 -11.09
N VAL A 69 8.94 4.34 -10.00
CA VAL A 69 10.28 3.91 -9.60
C VAL A 69 10.28 2.39 -9.58
N GLN A 70 11.05 1.79 -10.48
CA GLN A 70 11.16 0.33 -10.60
C GLN A 70 12.42 -0.15 -9.89
N SER A 71 12.34 -1.30 -9.21
CA SER A 71 13.50 -1.92 -8.55
C SER A 71 14.60 -2.32 -9.53
N VAL A 72 14.24 -2.63 -10.79
CA VAL A 72 15.14 -2.96 -11.90
C VAL A 72 14.65 -2.25 -13.16
N TRP A 73 15.55 -1.57 -13.89
CA TRP A 73 15.22 -0.90 -15.16
C TRP A 73 16.41 -0.86 -16.13
N PRO A 74 16.20 -1.10 -17.45
CA PRO A 74 14.99 -1.64 -18.07
C PRO A 74 14.63 -3.03 -17.55
N GLY A 75 13.40 -3.49 -17.75
CA GLY A 75 13.00 -4.85 -17.39
C GLY A 75 13.99 -5.89 -17.95
N ASN A 76 14.29 -6.94 -17.17
CA ASN A 76 15.29 -7.99 -17.48
C ASN A 76 16.76 -7.55 -17.55
N SER A 77 17.09 -6.30 -17.19
CA SER A 77 18.47 -5.83 -17.24
C SER A 77 19.31 -6.14 -16.00
N TYR A 78 18.68 -6.53 -14.89
CA TYR A 78 19.27 -6.57 -13.54
C TYR A 78 19.92 -5.24 -13.11
N ASN A 79 19.66 -4.14 -13.82
CA ASN A 79 20.21 -2.82 -13.51
C ASN A 79 19.32 -2.13 -12.46
N VAL A 80 19.67 -2.40 -11.21
CA VAL A 80 18.94 -1.93 -10.04
C VAL A 80 19.02 -0.41 -9.89
N GLU A 81 20.20 0.16 -10.06
CA GLU A 81 20.41 1.59 -9.81
C GLU A 81 19.71 2.47 -10.84
N ALA A 82 19.56 2.02 -12.10
CA ALA A 82 18.91 2.81 -13.13
C ALA A 82 17.48 3.18 -12.78
N GLY A 83 16.68 2.24 -12.29
CA GLY A 83 15.29 2.51 -11.88
C GLY A 83 15.22 3.38 -10.62
N ARG A 84 16.10 3.12 -9.64
CA ARG A 84 16.13 3.83 -8.35
C ARG A 84 16.69 5.24 -8.45
N SER A 85 17.56 5.50 -9.43
CA SER A 85 18.16 6.82 -9.67
C SER A 85 17.13 7.90 -10.02
N ARG A 86 15.89 7.52 -10.34
CA ARG A 86 14.76 8.45 -10.48
C ARG A 86 14.47 9.23 -9.20
N LEU A 87 14.85 8.68 -8.04
CA LEU A 87 14.79 9.34 -6.73
C LEU A 87 16.08 10.09 -6.37
N GLY A 88 17.10 10.07 -7.23
CA GLY A 88 18.43 10.57 -6.97
C GLY A 88 19.43 9.44 -6.73
N THR A 89 20.71 9.79 -6.73
CA THR A 89 21.85 8.86 -6.61
C THR A 89 22.59 9.07 -5.30
N TRP A 90 23.01 7.98 -4.65
CA TRP A 90 23.79 8.05 -3.42
C TRP A 90 25.15 8.73 -3.69
N ASN A 91 25.48 9.74 -2.87
CA ASN A 91 26.77 10.39 -2.93
C ASN A 91 27.83 9.52 -2.22
N VAL A 92 28.60 8.74 -2.99
CA VAL A 92 29.65 7.87 -2.43
C VAL A 92 30.75 8.66 -1.69
N ALA A 93 30.90 9.96 -1.96
CA ALA A 93 31.91 10.81 -1.34
C ALA A 93 31.47 11.52 -0.06
N ARG A 94 30.16 11.53 0.28
CA ARG A 94 29.63 12.13 1.51
C ARG A 94 28.77 11.09 2.23
N GLU A 95 29.18 10.71 3.43
CA GLU A 95 28.45 9.76 4.25
C GLU A 95 27.01 10.27 4.46
N ILE A 96 26.05 9.62 3.78
CA ILE A 96 24.60 9.84 3.89
C ILE A 96 24.12 11.15 3.23
N ASN A 97 24.29 11.28 1.90
CA ASN A 97 23.58 12.29 1.12
C ASN A 97 23.14 11.71 -0.24
N VAL A 98 21.97 12.12 -0.73
CA VAL A 98 21.48 11.79 -2.07
C VAL A 98 21.57 13.02 -2.95
N LEU A 99 22.31 12.89 -4.04
CA LEU A 99 22.32 13.90 -5.09
C LEU A 99 21.00 13.79 -5.85
N PRO A 100 20.27 14.91 -6.08
CA PRO A 100 19.05 14.92 -6.87
C PRO A 100 19.37 14.84 -8.37
N VAL A 101 20.20 13.87 -8.75
CA VAL A 101 20.58 13.56 -10.13
C VAL A 101 20.44 12.06 -10.37
N ASN A 102 20.08 11.69 -11.59
CA ASN A 102 20.03 10.32 -12.04
C ASN A 102 21.44 9.81 -12.41
N LEU A 103 21.54 8.55 -12.88
CA LEU A 103 22.81 7.94 -13.29
C LEU A 103 23.54 8.67 -14.43
N GLU A 104 22.82 9.44 -15.23
CA GLU A 104 23.36 10.23 -16.33
C GLU A 104 23.76 11.66 -15.89
N ASN A 105 23.78 11.92 -14.57
CA ASN A 105 23.97 13.25 -13.96
C ASN A 105 22.94 14.30 -14.40
N GLN A 106 21.76 13.87 -14.85
CA GLN A 106 20.64 14.77 -15.14
C GLN A 106 19.80 14.99 -13.89
N PRO A 107 19.16 16.15 -13.70
CA PRO A 107 18.32 16.41 -12.53
C PRO A 107 17.21 15.36 -12.34
N ALA A 108 17.19 14.69 -11.19
CA ALA A 108 16.12 13.77 -10.78
C ALA A 108 14.98 14.56 -10.13
N ILE A 109 14.19 15.27 -10.95
CA ILE A 109 13.17 16.21 -10.50
C ILE A 109 11.94 15.46 -9.99
N LEU A 110 11.50 15.78 -8.76
CA LEU A 110 10.28 15.24 -8.16
C LEU A 110 9.11 16.23 -8.21
N PHE A 111 9.40 17.53 -8.09
CA PHE A 111 8.38 18.57 -8.06
C PHE A 111 8.47 19.42 -9.33
N ASN A 112 7.33 19.67 -9.97
CA ASN A 112 7.24 20.75 -10.95
C ASN A 112 7.37 22.11 -10.22
N GLN A 113 7.71 23.19 -10.93
CA GLN A 113 8.09 24.46 -10.29
C GLN A 113 6.99 25.06 -9.39
N GLN A 114 5.72 24.68 -9.58
CA GLN A 114 4.59 25.18 -8.81
C GLN A 114 4.13 24.23 -7.70
N GLY A 115 4.25 22.91 -7.88
CA GLY A 115 3.65 21.91 -7.00
C GLY A 115 4.45 21.63 -5.72
N GLN A 116 3.73 21.15 -4.72
CA GLN A 116 4.23 20.87 -3.36
C GLN A 116 4.08 19.39 -2.99
N ILE A 117 3.29 18.63 -3.74
CA ILE A 117 3.02 17.22 -3.50
C ILE A 117 3.46 16.46 -4.75
N SER A 118 4.45 15.60 -4.62
CA SER A 118 4.85 14.66 -5.67
C SER A 118 4.23 13.29 -5.37
N HIS A 119 3.70 12.61 -6.38
CA HIS A 119 3.21 11.23 -6.26
C HIS A 119 4.23 10.26 -6.87
N VAL A 120 4.77 9.37 -6.04
CA VAL A 120 5.75 8.34 -6.41
C VAL A 120 5.11 6.96 -6.26
N ALA A 121 5.19 6.10 -7.27
CA ALA A 121 4.72 4.72 -7.25
C ALA A 121 5.90 3.75 -7.33
N LEU A 122 5.95 2.77 -6.41
CA LEU A 122 7.02 1.78 -6.36
C LEU A 122 6.61 0.49 -7.08
N VAL A 123 7.51 -0.03 -7.91
CA VAL A 123 7.29 -1.27 -8.69
C VAL A 123 8.38 -2.29 -8.37
N TYR A 124 8.01 -3.49 -7.93
CA TYR A 124 8.94 -4.53 -7.48
C TYR A 124 9.49 -5.40 -8.62
N SER A 125 9.74 -4.80 -9.79
CA SER A 125 10.25 -5.47 -11.00
C SER A 125 11.40 -6.44 -10.67
N GLN A 126 11.15 -7.74 -10.89
CA GLN A 126 12.12 -8.84 -10.76
C GLN A 126 12.64 -9.14 -9.35
N GLU A 127 12.23 -8.38 -8.33
CA GLU A 127 12.52 -8.70 -6.93
C GLU A 127 11.60 -9.82 -6.43
N GLU A 128 10.47 -9.99 -7.10
CA GLU A 128 9.51 -11.08 -7.08
C GLU A 128 10.09 -12.34 -7.71
N GLY A 129 11.17 -12.87 -7.13
CA GLY A 129 11.80 -14.06 -7.66
C GLY A 129 10.80 -15.19 -7.86
N GLN A 130 10.80 -15.77 -9.07
CA GLN A 130 10.20 -17.04 -9.50
C GLN A 130 9.61 -17.92 -8.37
N GLY A 131 8.42 -17.59 -7.87
CA GLY A 131 7.79 -18.27 -6.74
C GLY A 131 6.99 -19.51 -7.14
N SER A 132 7.56 -20.69 -6.91
CA SER A 132 6.80 -21.84 -6.42
C SER A 132 7.76 -22.70 -5.63
N LEU A 133 7.66 -22.63 -4.31
CA LEU A 133 7.98 -23.76 -3.47
C LEU A 133 6.63 -24.18 -2.93
N VAL A 134 6.07 -25.27 -3.45
CA VAL A 134 4.85 -25.93 -2.95
C VAL A 134 4.85 -26.10 -1.41
N GLY A 135 6.01 -26.01 -0.76
CA GLY A 135 6.16 -25.98 0.70
C GLY A 135 5.72 -24.68 1.40
N THR A 136 5.76 -23.49 0.77
CA THR A 136 5.43 -22.21 1.44
C THR A 136 3.94 -22.04 1.66
N SER A 137 3.10 -22.46 0.71
CA SER A 137 1.64 -22.49 0.89
C SER A 137 1.24 -23.47 1.98
N LEU A 138 1.82 -24.67 2.02
CA LEU A 138 1.57 -25.66 3.08
C LEU A 138 2.01 -25.17 4.47
N GLN A 139 3.16 -24.51 4.56
CA GLN A 139 3.63 -23.90 5.81
C GLN A 139 2.74 -22.74 6.25
N THR A 140 2.30 -21.89 5.32
CA THR A 140 1.36 -20.78 5.58
C THR A 140 0.02 -21.31 6.06
N SER A 141 -0.53 -22.32 5.39
CA SER A 141 -1.77 -22.98 5.81
C SER A 141 -1.63 -23.62 7.19
N LEU A 142 -0.50 -24.25 7.50
CA LEU A 142 -0.25 -24.86 8.82
C LEU A 142 -0.19 -23.79 9.92
N MET A 143 0.54 -22.69 9.69
CA MET A 143 0.64 -21.56 10.64
C MET A 143 -0.71 -20.86 10.83
N ALA A 144 -1.46 -20.66 9.74
CA ALA A 144 -2.81 -20.11 9.80
C ALA A 144 -3.72 -21.02 10.64
N LEU A 145 -3.73 -22.34 10.38
CA LEU A 145 -4.53 -23.33 11.11
C LEU A 145 -4.23 -23.36 12.62
N THR A 146 -2.96 -23.22 13.02
CA THR A 146 -2.59 -23.20 14.45
C THR A 146 -3.02 -21.91 15.16
N SER A 147 -3.00 -20.78 14.44
CA SER A 147 -3.30 -19.45 14.99
C SER A 147 -4.76 -19.03 14.77
N LEU A 148 -5.59 -19.86 14.13
CA LEU A 148 -7.01 -19.59 13.88
C LEU A 148 -7.76 -19.16 15.15
N LYS A 149 -7.44 -19.80 16.28
CA LYS A 149 -8.07 -19.54 17.59
C LYS A 149 -7.79 -18.13 18.13
N GLU A 150 -6.73 -17.47 17.66
CA GLU A 150 -6.35 -16.12 18.08
C GLU A 150 -7.05 -15.03 17.26
N TYR A 151 -7.67 -15.42 16.14
CA TYR A 151 -8.40 -14.55 15.21
C TYR A 151 -9.93 -14.74 15.33
N GLY A 152 -10.37 -15.96 15.63
CA GLY A 152 -11.77 -16.29 15.92
C GLY A 152 -11.93 -17.72 16.43
N ARG A 153 -13.13 -18.09 16.86
CA ARG A 153 -13.49 -19.46 17.23
C ARG A 153 -13.39 -20.34 15.98
N SER A 154 -12.76 -21.51 16.11
CA SER A 154 -12.39 -22.36 14.97
C SER A 154 -13.56 -22.77 14.06
N THR A 155 -14.77 -22.91 14.60
CA THR A 155 -15.99 -23.21 13.81
C THR A 155 -16.41 -22.03 12.94
N ASN A 156 -16.17 -20.81 13.41
CA ASN A 156 -16.64 -19.59 12.78
C ASN A 156 -15.61 -19.02 11.81
N VAL A 157 -14.31 -19.26 12.02
CA VAL A 157 -13.32 -19.04 10.95
C VAL A 157 -13.49 -20.05 9.81
N ALA A 158 -13.82 -21.30 10.11
CA ALA A 158 -14.21 -22.26 9.08
C ALA A 158 -15.49 -21.82 8.35
N HIS A 159 -16.47 -21.28 9.09
CA HIS A 159 -17.68 -20.72 8.49
C HIS A 159 -17.40 -19.45 7.69
N MET A 160 -16.51 -18.56 8.14
CA MET A 160 -16.05 -17.35 7.43
C MET A 160 -15.34 -17.75 6.15
N LEU A 161 -14.35 -18.66 6.20
CA LEU A 161 -13.72 -19.22 5.01
C LEU A 161 -14.76 -19.84 4.06
N PHE A 162 -15.76 -20.56 4.58
CA PHE A 162 -16.81 -21.14 3.74
C PHE A 162 -17.82 -20.11 3.23
N THR A 163 -18.11 -19.05 3.99
CA THR A 163 -19.03 -17.96 3.64
C THR A 163 -18.39 -17.02 2.65
N ASP A 164 -17.10 -16.73 2.81
CA ASP A 164 -16.26 -16.00 1.87
C ASP A 164 -16.09 -16.85 0.61
N LEU A 165 -15.71 -18.13 0.71
CA LEU A 165 -15.65 -19.02 -0.45
C LEU A 165 -16.99 -19.13 -1.17
N THR A 166 -18.11 -19.18 -0.45
CA THR A 166 -19.46 -19.23 -1.06
C THR A 166 -19.94 -17.87 -1.54
N ALA A 167 -19.53 -16.75 -0.96
CA ALA A 167 -19.78 -15.40 -1.45
C ALA A 167 -18.97 -15.16 -2.73
N LEU A 168 -17.72 -15.59 -2.76
CA LEU A 168 -16.86 -15.62 -3.94
C LEU A 168 -17.43 -16.55 -5.02
N TRP A 169 -17.97 -17.72 -4.65
CA TRP A 169 -18.63 -18.64 -5.58
C TRP A 169 -19.97 -18.13 -6.08
N LYS A 170 -20.78 -17.52 -5.21
CA LYS A 170 -22.06 -16.89 -5.59
C LYS A 170 -21.82 -15.67 -6.46
N HIS A 171 -20.84 -14.84 -6.13
CA HIS A 171 -20.40 -13.78 -7.03
C HIS A 171 -19.95 -14.39 -8.37
N ALA A 172 -19.08 -15.40 -8.39
CA ALA A 172 -18.67 -16.05 -9.64
C ALA A 172 -19.82 -16.73 -10.42
N ALA A 173 -20.86 -17.22 -9.74
CA ALA A 173 -21.98 -17.95 -10.33
C ALA A 173 -23.15 -17.03 -10.74
N ASP A 174 -23.37 -15.91 -10.05
CA ASP A 174 -24.40 -14.92 -10.34
C ASP A 174 -23.97 -13.94 -11.45
N HIS A 175 -22.70 -13.95 -11.85
CA HIS A 175 -22.24 -13.23 -13.04
C HIS A 175 -22.73 -13.98 -14.30
N ARG A 176 -23.91 -13.56 -14.79
CA ARG A 176 -24.21 -13.58 -16.24
C ARG A 176 -23.01 -12.98 -16.99
N PRO A 177 -22.73 -13.38 -18.25
CA PRO A 177 -21.66 -12.76 -19.04
C PRO A 177 -21.96 -11.25 -19.12
N TYR A 178 -21.34 -10.50 -18.23
CA TYR A 178 -21.47 -9.06 -18.10
C TYR A 178 -20.57 -8.47 -19.17
N GLU A 179 -21.00 -7.37 -19.78
CA GLU A 179 -20.18 -6.58 -20.68
C GLU A 179 -18.81 -6.33 -20.03
N GLU A 180 -17.76 -6.47 -20.84
CA GLU A 180 -16.34 -6.52 -20.50
C GLU A 180 -15.83 -5.22 -19.87
N ASP A 181 -16.29 -4.84 -18.68
CA ASP A 181 -15.65 -3.76 -17.94
C ASP A 181 -14.29 -4.26 -17.43
N GLU A 182 -13.23 -3.81 -18.09
CA GLU A 182 -11.85 -4.11 -17.69
C GLU A 182 -11.63 -3.77 -16.21
N PRO A 183 -10.86 -4.59 -15.46
CA PRO A 183 -10.48 -4.25 -14.10
C PRO A 183 -9.72 -2.91 -14.10
N SER A 184 -9.98 -2.11 -13.06
CA SER A 184 -9.25 -0.86 -12.85
C SER A 184 -7.74 -1.12 -12.78
N PRO A 185 -6.90 -0.21 -13.28
CA PRO A 185 -5.44 -0.28 -13.22
C PRO A 185 -4.85 -0.79 -11.90
N SER A 186 -5.42 -0.40 -10.75
CA SER A 186 -4.96 -0.84 -9.42
C SER A 186 -5.24 -2.32 -9.12
N LEU A 187 -6.26 -2.91 -9.74
CA LEU A 187 -6.63 -4.31 -9.56
C LEU A 187 -6.13 -5.21 -10.70
N ARG A 188 -5.38 -4.64 -11.64
CA ARG A 188 -4.83 -5.34 -12.79
C ARG A 188 -3.56 -6.08 -12.39
N ILE A 189 -3.51 -7.38 -12.69
CA ILE A 189 -2.29 -8.16 -12.51
C ILE A 189 -1.23 -7.70 -13.52
N ARG A 190 0.03 -7.60 -13.10
CA ARG A 190 1.17 -7.20 -13.93
C ARG A 190 1.33 -8.03 -15.21
N GLN A 191 1.83 -7.35 -16.24
CA GLN A 191 2.07 -7.82 -17.62
C GLN A 191 3.36 -7.23 -18.21
N ASP A 192 4.16 -6.50 -17.44
CA ASP A 192 5.38 -5.84 -17.91
C ASP A 192 6.55 -6.82 -18.12
N ALA A 193 7.53 -6.35 -18.90
CA ALA A 193 8.70 -7.12 -19.27
C ALA A 193 9.51 -7.54 -18.03
N GLY A 194 9.62 -8.86 -17.83
CA GLY A 194 10.37 -9.43 -16.73
C GLY A 194 9.54 -9.83 -15.52
N PHE A 195 8.21 -9.67 -15.59
CA PHE A 195 7.28 -10.40 -14.75
C PHE A 195 6.98 -11.78 -15.36
N TYR A 196 7.05 -12.83 -14.53
CA TYR A 196 6.67 -14.19 -14.93
C TYR A 196 5.72 -14.76 -13.90
N ARG A 197 4.56 -15.27 -14.34
CA ARG A 197 3.66 -16.03 -13.47
C ARG A 197 4.15 -17.46 -13.39
N LYS A 198 3.91 -18.12 -12.26
CA LYS A 198 4.04 -19.58 -12.17
C LYS A 198 2.67 -20.20 -12.04
N ASP A 199 2.40 -21.24 -12.82
CA ASP A 199 1.16 -22.02 -12.66
C ASP A 199 1.19 -22.89 -11.39
N SER A 200 0.12 -23.66 -11.18
CA SER A 200 0.00 -24.61 -10.06
C SER A 200 1.04 -25.74 -10.09
N GLN A 201 1.76 -25.92 -11.21
CA GLN A 201 2.87 -26.86 -11.37
C GLN A 201 4.25 -26.17 -11.21
N GLY A 202 4.29 -24.85 -10.96
CA GLY A 202 5.51 -24.07 -10.83
C GLY A 202 6.20 -23.72 -12.15
N VAL A 203 5.52 -23.91 -13.28
CA VAL A 203 6.01 -23.60 -14.63
C VAL A 203 5.77 -22.12 -14.93
N ASN A 204 6.76 -21.44 -15.51
CA ASN A 204 6.61 -20.05 -15.93
C ASN A 204 5.57 -19.96 -17.06
N VAL A 205 4.48 -19.25 -16.81
CA VAL A 205 3.45 -18.93 -17.80
C VAL A 205 3.63 -17.49 -18.25
N ASP A 206 3.57 -17.29 -19.56
CA ASP A 206 3.58 -15.95 -20.15
C ASP A 206 2.30 -15.20 -19.67
N PRO A 207 2.43 -14.01 -19.07
CA PRO A 207 1.26 -13.22 -18.68
C PRO A 207 0.32 -12.87 -19.85
N HIS A 208 0.76 -13.01 -21.11
CA HIS A 208 -0.06 -12.81 -22.31
C HIS A 208 -0.85 -14.05 -22.79
N ASP A 209 -0.72 -15.21 -22.13
CA ASP A 209 -1.49 -16.40 -22.50
C ASP A 209 -2.94 -16.32 -21.98
N ASN A 210 -3.81 -15.77 -22.83
CA ASN A 210 -5.20 -15.35 -22.53
C ASN A 210 -6.22 -16.47 -22.23
N GLN A 211 -5.81 -17.74 -22.11
CA GLN A 211 -6.77 -18.84 -21.96
C GLN A 211 -7.22 -19.12 -20.51
N ALA A 212 -6.68 -18.41 -19.50
CA ALA A 212 -7.03 -18.63 -18.09
C ALA A 212 -7.31 -17.35 -17.26
N THR A 213 -7.40 -16.18 -17.90
CA THR A 213 -6.95 -14.92 -17.28
C THR A 213 -7.96 -14.08 -16.49
N ASN A 214 -9.27 -14.36 -16.47
CA ASN A 214 -10.25 -13.43 -15.86
C ASN A 214 -11.08 -14.00 -14.70
N SER A 215 -10.66 -15.08 -14.05
CA SER A 215 -11.41 -15.61 -12.91
C SER A 215 -10.99 -14.91 -11.60
N LEU A 216 -11.95 -14.34 -10.88
CA LEU A 216 -11.77 -13.83 -9.52
C LEU A 216 -11.06 -14.84 -8.58
N LEU A 217 -11.22 -16.14 -8.83
CA LEU A 217 -10.49 -17.21 -8.12
C LEU A 217 -8.98 -17.23 -8.42
N THR A 218 -8.56 -16.93 -9.66
CA THR A 218 -7.13 -16.88 -10.02
C THR A 218 -6.47 -15.64 -9.43
N THR A 219 -7.16 -14.50 -9.42
CA THR A 219 -6.70 -13.27 -8.74
C THR A 219 -6.53 -13.50 -7.24
N LEU A 220 -7.49 -14.14 -6.58
CA LEU A 220 -7.40 -14.41 -5.14
C LEU A 220 -6.34 -15.44 -4.78
N ARG A 221 -6.17 -16.49 -5.59
CA ARG A 221 -5.06 -17.44 -5.42
C ARG A 221 -3.71 -16.79 -5.67
N GLN A 222 -3.62 -15.84 -6.60
CA GLN A 222 -2.40 -15.07 -6.82
C GLN A 222 -2.08 -14.23 -5.58
N VAL A 223 -3.07 -13.49 -5.06
CA VAL A 223 -2.96 -12.76 -3.80
C VAL A 223 -2.50 -13.70 -2.68
N GLU A 224 -3.14 -14.85 -2.46
CA GLU A 224 -2.75 -15.82 -1.42
C GLU A 224 -1.31 -16.35 -1.60
N ASN A 225 -0.91 -16.67 -2.83
CA ASN A 225 0.42 -17.21 -3.13
C ASN A 225 1.53 -16.17 -2.92
N ASP A 226 1.32 -14.93 -3.36
CA ASP A 226 2.29 -13.84 -3.20
C ASP A 226 2.46 -13.45 -1.73
N VAL A 227 1.37 -13.59 -0.96
CA VAL A 227 1.34 -13.43 0.50
C VAL A 227 2.14 -14.50 1.21
N ALA A 228 1.85 -15.76 0.92
CA ALA A 228 2.59 -16.89 1.46
C ALA A 228 4.07 -16.77 1.09
N ALA A 229 4.37 -16.30 -0.12
CA ALA A 229 5.73 -16.07 -0.57
C ALA A 229 6.40 -14.94 0.22
N TYR A 230 5.78 -13.77 0.41
CA TYR A 230 6.41 -12.66 1.16
C TYR A 230 6.62 -13.02 2.64
N VAL A 231 5.66 -13.68 3.28
CA VAL A 231 5.76 -14.02 4.71
C VAL A 231 6.72 -15.18 4.95
N CYS A 232 6.71 -16.21 4.10
CA CYS A 232 7.47 -17.44 4.33
C CYS A 232 8.80 -17.50 3.57
N SER A 233 9.01 -16.68 2.55
CA SER A 233 10.29 -16.60 1.82
C SER A 233 11.09 -15.39 2.28
N ASN A 234 11.98 -15.60 3.24
CA ASN A 234 12.88 -14.56 3.74
C ASN A 234 13.63 -13.85 2.59
N ASN A 235 14.06 -14.57 1.55
CA ASN A 235 14.77 -13.95 0.43
C ASN A 235 13.91 -12.96 -0.37
N LEU A 236 12.64 -13.32 -0.63
CA LEU A 236 11.70 -12.44 -1.33
C LEU A 236 11.38 -11.21 -0.47
N ARG A 237 11.07 -11.46 0.80
CA ARG A 237 10.83 -10.41 1.80
C ARG A 237 11.97 -9.42 1.84
N GLU A 238 13.20 -9.91 1.98
CA GLU A 238 14.40 -9.09 2.09
C GLU A 238 14.66 -8.25 0.85
N ARG A 239 14.45 -8.81 -0.36
CA ARG A 239 14.62 -8.07 -1.62
C ARG A 239 13.64 -6.91 -1.75
N ILE A 240 12.35 -7.19 -1.57
CA ILE A 240 11.29 -6.16 -1.63
C ILE A 240 11.50 -5.12 -0.53
N ARG A 241 11.75 -5.58 0.71
CA ARG A 241 12.03 -4.70 1.85
C ARG A 241 13.23 -3.79 1.58
N SER A 242 14.32 -4.34 1.05
CA SER A 242 15.54 -3.57 0.73
C SER A 242 15.29 -2.51 -0.33
N PHE A 243 14.49 -2.81 -1.35
CA PHE A 243 14.12 -1.84 -2.37
C PHE A 243 13.27 -0.69 -1.80
N VAL A 244 12.18 -1.00 -1.09
CA VAL A 244 11.30 0.02 -0.51
C VAL A 244 12.06 0.85 0.53
N LEU A 245 12.91 0.19 1.34
CA LEU A 245 13.78 0.87 2.30
C LEU A 245 14.74 1.85 1.62
N ASP A 246 15.40 1.43 0.54
CA ASP A 246 16.29 2.31 -0.24
C ASP A 246 15.53 3.49 -0.85
N ALA A 247 14.34 3.26 -1.40
CA ALA A 247 13.50 4.33 -1.95
C ALA A 247 13.10 5.38 -0.89
N LEU A 248 12.63 4.94 0.28
CA LEU A 248 12.26 5.84 1.37
C LEU A 248 13.46 6.57 1.95
N GLN A 249 14.62 5.91 2.09
CA GLN A 249 15.84 6.55 2.55
C GLN A 249 16.35 7.59 1.55
N ARG A 250 16.25 7.33 0.24
CA ARG A 250 16.64 8.31 -0.77
C ARG A 250 15.79 9.57 -0.69
N LEU A 251 14.47 9.40 -0.62
CA LEU A 251 13.54 10.51 -0.41
C LEU A 251 13.84 11.25 0.90
N ALA A 252 14.13 10.52 1.98
CA ALA A 252 14.44 11.13 3.26
C ALA A 252 15.73 11.99 3.24
N CYS A 253 16.75 11.55 2.49
CA CYS A 253 18.03 12.23 2.34
C CYS A 253 18.01 13.41 1.38
N ARG A 254 16.90 13.66 0.68
CA ARG A 254 16.77 14.81 -0.23
C ARG A 254 16.42 16.09 0.54
N ASP A 255 17.12 17.17 0.19
CA ASP A 255 16.88 18.50 0.76
C ASP A 255 15.59 19.14 0.22
N ASP A 256 15.10 18.71 -0.94
CA ASP A 256 13.87 19.21 -1.56
C ASP A 256 12.60 18.44 -1.17
N VAL A 257 12.70 17.50 -0.23
CA VAL A 257 11.59 16.70 0.32
C VAL A 257 11.51 16.94 1.83
N ASP A 258 10.46 17.60 2.30
CA ASP A 258 10.27 17.87 3.74
C ASP A 258 9.63 16.68 4.46
N GLY A 259 8.71 15.98 3.78
CA GLY A 259 7.93 14.90 4.37
C GLY A 259 7.52 13.82 3.37
N ILE A 260 7.20 12.65 3.90
CA ILE A 260 6.80 11.46 3.17
C ILE A 260 5.48 10.97 3.77
N VAL A 261 4.48 10.77 2.91
CA VAL A 261 3.23 10.11 3.27
C VAL A 261 3.19 8.79 2.51
N ILE A 262 3.11 7.68 3.23
CA ILE A 262 3.03 6.36 2.62
C ILE A 262 1.56 6.02 2.40
N ASN A 263 1.17 5.76 1.16
CA ASN A 263 -0.14 5.22 0.80
C ASN A 263 0.04 3.76 0.38
N ALA A 264 -0.47 2.83 1.18
CA ALA A 264 -0.29 1.40 0.97
C ALA A 264 -1.64 0.71 0.77
N HIS A 265 -1.71 -0.18 -0.21
CA HIS A 265 -2.94 -0.91 -0.54
C HIS A 265 -2.71 -2.43 -0.50
N SER A 266 -3.72 -3.16 -0.02
CA SER A 266 -3.71 -4.62 0.05
C SER A 266 -2.46 -5.14 0.78
N ASN A 267 -1.75 -6.11 0.21
CA ASN A 267 -0.49 -6.63 0.74
C ASN A 267 0.65 -5.60 0.80
N GLY A 268 0.57 -4.51 0.03
CA GLY A 268 1.48 -3.38 0.14
C GLY A 268 1.48 -2.78 1.55
N THR A 269 0.39 -2.90 2.30
CA THR A 269 0.31 -2.48 3.71
C THR A 269 1.24 -3.29 4.62
N VAL A 270 1.39 -4.58 4.35
CA VAL A 270 2.31 -5.47 5.08
C VAL A 270 3.76 -5.11 4.77
N VAL A 271 4.07 -4.84 3.50
CA VAL A 271 5.39 -4.38 3.06
C VAL A 271 5.73 -3.02 3.68
N ALA A 272 4.82 -2.04 3.58
CA ALA A 272 4.99 -0.72 4.15
C ALA A 272 5.24 -0.78 5.66
N PHE A 273 4.43 -1.56 6.39
CA PHE A 273 4.58 -1.76 7.82
C PHE A 273 5.93 -2.41 8.18
N ASP A 274 6.34 -3.44 7.43
CA ASP A 274 7.62 -4.13 7.62
C ASP A 274 8.85 -3.23 7.33
N VAL A 275 8.71 -2.28 6.40
CA VAL A 275 9.78 -1.33 6.11
C VAL A 275 9.84 -0.21 7.15
N VAL A 276 8.69 0.38 7.51
CA VAL A 276 8.63 1.53 8.43
C VAL A 276 9.23 1.19 9.79
N ARG A 277 8.98 -0.02 10.31
CA ARG A 277 9.59 -0.51 11.56
C ARG A 277 11.12 -0.62 11.53
N ASN A 278 11.71 -0.69 10.33
CA ASN A 278 13.15 -0.86 10.12
C ASN A 278 13.80 0.42 9.59
N LEU A 279 13.06 1.54 9.49
CA LEU A 279 13.63 2.80 9.04
C LEU A 279 14.65 3.32 10.06
N PRO A 280 15.82 3.80 9.60
CA PRO A 280 16.73 4.52 10.48
C PRO A 280 16.06 5.81 11.00
N PRO A 281 16.43 6.31 12.19
CA PRO A 281 15.75 7.45 12.82
C PRO A 281 15.64 8.69 11.93
N PHE A 282 16.67 8.99 11.12
CA PHE A 282 16.62 10.14 10.21
C PHE A 282 15.52 10.03 9.15
N ALA A 283 15.29 8.82 8.62
CA ALA A 283 14.27 8.58 7.61
C ALA A 283 12.88 8.46 8.25
N ALA A 284 12.80 7.81 9.41
CA ALA A 284 11.56 7.71 10.18
C ALA A 284 10.96 9.08 10.52
N ARG A 285 11.78 10.08 10.85
CA ARG A 285 11.33 11.47 11.09
C ARG A 285 10.67 12.14 9.89
N LYS A 286 11.03 11.73 8.67
CA LYS A 286 10.38 12.24 7.45
C LYS A 286 9.10 11.50 7.12
N ILE A 287 8.72 10.42 7.82
CA ILE A 287 7.43 9.77 7.63
C ILE A 287 6.36 10.53 8.41
N TRP A 288 5.60 11.38 7.73
CA TRP A 288 4.56 12.23 8.33
C TRP A 288 3.21 11.53 8.41
N GLY A 289 2.98 10.51 7.59
CA GLY A 289 1.74 9.75 7.62
C GLY A 289 1.86 8.36 7.01
N LEU A 290 1.04 7.45 7.52
CA LEU A 290 0.81 6.12 6.97
C LEU A 290 -0.69 5.98 6.67
N VAL A 291 -1.01 5.72 5.41
CA VAL A 291 -2.36 5.48 4.93
C VAL A 291 -2.41 4.04 4.46
N THR A 292 -3.26 3.23 5.07
CA THR A 292 -3.48 1.83 4.69
C THR A 292 -4.89 1.66 4.13
N ALA A 293 -5.03 0.91 3.04
CA ALA A 293 -6.30 0.65 2.38
C ALA A 293 -6.41 -0.85 2.05
N GLY A 294 -7.56 -1.47 2.30
CA GLY A 294 -7.74 -2.89 2.00
C GLY A 294 -6.78 -3.79 2.80
N SER A 295 -6.41 -3.36 4.00
CA SER A 295 -5.25 -3.87 4.73
C SER A 295 -5.51 -5.23 5.38
N PRO A 296 -4.76 -6.29 5.03
CA PRO A 296 -4.82 -7.55 5.76
C PRO A 296 -3.93 -7.56 7.01
N LEU A 297 -3.29 -6.44 7.37
CA LEU A 297 -2.24 -6.41 8.39
C LEU A 297 -2.65 -7.04 9.73
N ARG A 298 -3.91 -6.88 10.16
CA ARG A 298 -4.43 -7.53 11.39
C ARG A 298 -4.38 -9.04 11.31
N LYS A 299 -4.88 -9.62 10.20
CA LYS A 299 -4.84 -11.07 9.94
C LYS A 299 -3.41 -11.58 10.08
N TYR A 300 -2.44 -10.82 9.61
CA TYR A 300 -1.04 -11.24 9.64
C TYR A 300 -0.42 -11.10 11.03
N ALA A 301 -0.66 -9.96 11.67
CA ALA A 301 -0.18 -9.71 13.01
C ALA A 301 -0.66 -10.79 13.99
N LYS A 302 -1.89 -11.28 13.80
CA LYS A 302 -2.49 -12.38 14.56
C LYS A 302 -2.01 -13.76 14.11
N LEU A 303 -2.16 -14.12 12.84
CA LEU A 303 -1.89 -15.47 12.37
C LEU A 303 -0.40 -15.84 12.39
N PHE A 304 0.48 -14.87 12.14
CA PHE A 304 1.92 -15.10 12.05
C PHE A 304 2.71 -14.49 13.20
N SER A 305 2.04 -14.00 14.26
CA SER A 305 2.69 -13.28 15.36
C SER A 305 3.54 -12.10 14.90
N TRP A 306 3.25 -11.57 13.70
CA TRP A 306 3.92 -10.39 13.15
C TRP A 306 3.59 -9.14 13.96
N GLY A 307 2.62 -9.13 14.88
CA GLY A 307 2.39 -7.99 15.79
C GLY A 307 3.00 -8.18 17.18
N SER A 308 3.17 -9.43 17.63
CA SER A 308 3.47 -9.76 19.03
C SER A 308 4.97 -9.87 19.35
N THR A 309 5.83 -9.99 18.34
CA THR A 309 7.31 -9.99 18.49
C THR A 309 7.97 -8.68 18.01
N ILE A 310 7.18 -7.66 17.66
CA ILE A 310 7.71 -6.42 17.09
C ILE A 310 8.06 -5.42 18.19
N ALA A 311 9.36 -5.29 18.41
CA ALA A 311 9.94 -4.07 18.93
C ALA A 311 9.61 -2.91 17.97
N THR A 312 8.71 -2.04 18.41
CA THR A 312 8.79 -0.58 18.27
C THR A 312 8.75 -0.04 16.84
N ILE A 313 7.56 0.29 16.35
CA ILE A 313 7.42 1.16 15.18
C ILE A 313 7.89 2.56 15.61
N PRO A 314 8.64 3.30 14.76
CA PRO A 314 8.84 4.72 14.99
C PRO A 314 7.49 5.42 15.21
N PRO A 315 7.40 6.43 16.08
CA PRO A 315 6.13 7.12 16.32
C PRO A 315 5.63 7.74 15.01
N ILE A 316 4.63 7.13 14.39
CA ILE A 316 3.91 7.67 13.23
C ILE A 316 2.86 8.61 13.78
N THR A 317 2.97 9.91 13.44
CA THR A 317 2.07 10.95 13.94
C THR A 317 0.64 10.82 13.42
N THR A 318 0.46 10.21 12.25
CA THR A 318 -0.85 10.04 11.63
C THR A 318 -0.92 8.72 10.90
N TRP A 319 -1.76 7.80 11.40
CA TRP A 319 -2.10 6.57 10.70
C TRP A 319 -3.60 6.54 10.38
N LEU A 320 -3.95 6.62 9.10
CA LEU A 320 -5.33 6.41 8.62
C LEU A 320 -5.46 5.01 8.02
N ASN A 321 -6.47 4.26 8.43
CA ASN A 321 -6.78 2.96 7.85
C ASN A 321 -8.17 2.99 7.21
N PHE A 322 -8.25 2.69 5.93
CA PHE A 322 -9.50 2.59 5.18
C PHE A 322 -9.85 1.14 4.93
N PHE A 323 -11.08 0.75 5.26
CA PHE A 323 -11.57 -0.61 5.04
C PHE A 323 -13.03 -0.59 4.61
N ASP A 324 -13.40 -1.46 3.68
CA ASP A 324 -14.79 -1.75 3.35
C ASP A 324 -15.22 -2.99 4.15
N PRO A 325 -16.32 -2.97 4.92
CA PRO A 325 -16.80 -4.16 5.64
C PRO A 325 -17.15 -5.35 4.75
N LYS A 326 -17.26 -5.16 3.42
CA LYS A 326 -17.47 -6.21 2.42
C LYS A 326 -16.17 -6.67 1.75
N ASP A 327 -15.06 -6.02 2.03
CA ASP A 327 -13.73 -6.45 1.59
C ASP A 327 -13.21 -7.57 2.50
N ILE A 328 -13.21 -8.79 1.98
CA ILE A 328 -12.74 -9.99 2.71
C ILE A 328 -11.26 -9.92 3.11
N VAL A 329 -10.47 -9.03 2.52
CA VAL A 329 -9.04 -8.85 2.83
C VAL A 329 -8.88 -7.88 3.99
N ALA A 330 -9.68 -6.83 4.05
CA ALA A 330 -9.51 -5.73 4.99
C ALA A 330 -10.11 -6.01 6.37
N ASP A 331 -9.41 -5.56 7.42
CA ASP A 331 -9.94 -5.50 8.78
C ASP A 331 -9.70 -4.09 9.36
N PRO A 332 -10.50 -3.65 10.35
CA PRO A 332 -10.14 -2.51 11.18
C PRO A 332 -8.85 -2.79 11.96
N LEU A 333 -8.00 -1.78 12.10
CA LEU A 333 -6.68 -1.90 12.73
C LEU A 333 -6.62 -1.32 14.15
N CYS A 334 -7.55 -0.42 14.50
CA CYS A 334 -7.69 0.21 15.80
C CYS A 334 -8.59 -0.62 16.76
N THR A 335 -8.64 -1.94 16.62
CA THR A 335 -9.37 -2.79 17.57
C THR A 335 -8.44 -3.36 18.64
N PRO A 336 -8.94 -3.59 19.88
CA PRO A 336 -8.15 -4.18 20.96
C PRO A 336 -7.42 -5.45 20.55
N ALA A 337 -6.30 -5.74 21.21
CA ALA A 337 -5.48 -6.93 20.91
C ALA A 337 -6.26 -8.23 21.13
N ASN A 338 -7.26 -8.26 22.01
CA ASN A 338 -8.10 -9.42 22.27
C ASN A 338 -9.38 -9.49 21.40
N TRP A 339 -9.66 -8.48 20.57
CA TRP A 339 -10.85 -8.49 19.70
C TRP A 339 -10.78 -9.63 18.67
N LEU A 340 -11.88 -10.37 18.57
CA LEU A 340 -12.13 -11.40 17.57
C LEU A 340 -13.09 -10.87 16.51
N ILE A 341 -13.00 -11.39 15.28
CA ILE A 341 -13.84 -10.92 14.15
C ILE A 341 -15.36 -11.00 14.39
N GLU A 342 -15.75 -11.85 15.33
CA GLU A 342 -17.12 -12.15 15.72
C GLU A 342 -17.57 -11.40 16.97
N ASP A 343 -16.65 -10.76 17.67
CA ASP A 343 -17.04 -9.77 18.67
C ASP A 343 -17.66 -8.59 17.90
N PRO A 344 -18.83 -8.08 18.32
CA PRO A 344 -19.35 -6.84 17.76
C PRO A 344 -18.20 -5.84 17.85
N ASP A 345 -17.76 -5.31 16.71
CA ASP A 345 -16.60 -4.44 16.75
C ASP A 345 -16.95 -3.29 17.70
N PRO A 346 -16.19 -3.12 18.80
CA PRO A 346 -16.52 -2.14 19.81
C PRO A 346 -16.52 -0.72 19.22
N ILE A 347 -15.96 -0.54 18.01
CA ILE A 347 -15.95 0.68 17.22
C ILE A 347 -17.10 0.71 16.18
N HIS A 348 -17.66 -0.45 15.81
CA HIS A 348 -18.70 -0.63 14.78
C HIS A 348 -20.10 -0.20 15.21
N GLU A 349 -20.49 -0.44 16.46
CA GLU A 349 -21.79 0.07 16.94
C GLU A 349 -21.70 1.54 17.37
N LEU A 350 -20.52 2.03 17.75
CA LEU A 350 -20.34 3.37 18.34
C LEU A 350 -19.96 4.48 17.33
N ARG A 351 -19.36 4.17 16.16
CA ARG A 351 -18.98 5.19 15.16
C ARG A 351 -19.87 5.29 13.92
N TYR A 352 -20.64 4.26 13.58
CA TYR A 352 -21.45 4.28 12.35
C TYR A 352 -22.71 5.17 12.47
N GLU A 353 -23.21 5.45 13.69
CA GLU A 353 -24.20 6.51 13.89
C GLU A 353 -23.60 7.93 13.83
N GLN A 354 -22.26 8.08 13.86
CA GLN A 354 -21.58 9.37 13.88
C GLN A 354 -21.12 9.90 12.52
N ILE A 355 -21.31 9.15 11.43
CA ILE A 355 -21.27 9.70 10.06
C ILE A 355 -22.65 10.32 9.72
N ASN A 356 -23.38 10.80 10.72
CA ASN A 356 -24.36 11.86 10.58
C ASN A 356 -23.73 13.13 11.18
N LEU A 357 -23.21 13.99 10.31
CA LEU A 357 -22.54 15.28 10.60
C LEU A 357 -23.44 16.33 11.30
N SER A 358 -24.40 15.93 12.13
CA SER A 358 -25.45 16.81 12.68
C SER A 358 -25.54 16.86 14.21
N THR A 359 -24.87 15.98 14.98
CA THR A 359 -25.18 15.84 16.41
C THR A 359 -24.14 16.34 17.41
N GLY A 360 -22.93 16.74 16.98
CA GLY A 360 -21.98 17.48 17.83
C GLY A 360 -21.56 16.79 19.14
N LYS A 361 -21.72 15.46 19.27
CA LYS A 361 -21.24 14.70 20.43
C LYS A 361 -19.85 14.14 20.19
N ILE A 362 -18.92 14.45 21.10
CA ILE A 362 -17.60 13.83 21.22
C ILE A 362 -17.79 12.59 22.12
N TYR A 363 -17.37 11.40 21.68
CA TYR A 363 -17.38 10.20 22.53
C TYR A 363 -15.98 9.87 23.02
N GLU A 364 -15.96 9.21 24.18
CA GLU A 364 -14.81 8.95 25.02
C GLU A 364 -13.81 8.00 24.34
N ASP A 365 -12.52 8.28 24.55
CA ASP A 365 -11.42 7.42 24.11
C ASP A 365 -11.64 5.99 24.64
N PRO A 366 -11.18 4.96 23.90
CA PRO A 366 -11.18 3.59 24.41
C PRO A 366 -10.53 3.55 25.80
N ASP A 367 -10.97 2.60 26.63
CA ASP A 367 -10.43 2.40 27.98
C ASP A 367 -8.90 2.53 27.95
N PRO A 368 -8.31 3.50 28.67
CA PRO A 368 -6.87 3.75 28.64
C PRO A 368 -6.03 2.54 29.09
N GLU A 369 -6.63 1.53 29.73
CA GLU A 369 -5.99 0.27 30.07
C GLU A 369 -6.00 -0.78 28.92
N SER A 370 -6.74 -0.52 27.83
CA SER A 370 -6.81 -1.45 26.70
C SER A 370 -5.47 -1.53 25.95
N VAL A 371 -4.97 -2.75 25.79
CA VAL A 371 -3.80 -3.05 24.97
C VAL A 371 -4.23 -3.23 23.52
N PHE A 372 -3.69 -2.40 22.62
CA PHE A 372 -3.96 -2.49 21.19
C PHE A 372 -2.93 -3.38 20.50
N LEU A 373 -3.28 -3.86 19.31
CA LEU A 373 -2.41 -4.73 18.53
C LEU A 373 -1.11 -4.04 18.08
N TYR A 374 -1.16 -2.73 17.86
CA TYR A 374 -0.03 -1.95 17.36
C TYR A 374 0.45 -0.97 18.43
N GLN A 375 1.71 -1.14 18.85
CA GLN A 375 2.33 -0.35 19.90
C GLN A 375 3.71 0.15 19.47
N ALA A 376 4.08 1.32 19.96
CA ALA A 376 5.41 1.92 19.81
C ALA A 376 6.07 2.05 21.19
N LEU A 377 7.39 1.88 21.26
CA LEU A 377 8.13 2.23 22.47
C LEU A 377 8.32 3.72 22.49
N ASN A 378 7.85 4.35 23.55
CA ASN A 378 8.16 5.74 23.81
C ASN A 378 9.64 5.83 24.24
N PRO A 379 10.50 6.52 23.48
CA PRO A 379 11.93 6.57 23.78
C PRO A 379 12.24 7.33 25.09
N ASN A 380 11.34 8.23 25.52
CA ASN A 380 11.53 9.04 26.72
C ASN A 380 11.12 8.29 28.00
N THR A 381 10.10 7.43 27.92
CA THR A 381 9.58 6.71 29.09
C THR A 381 9.99 5.23 29.12
N GLY A 382 10.44 4.68 28.00
CA GLY A 382 10.71 3.24 27.85
C GLY A 382 9.46 2.36 27.93
N GLN A 383 8.26 2.94 27.87
CA GLN A 383 6.99 2.22 27.91
C GLN A 383 6.42 2.02 26.52
N LEU A 384 5.74 0.88 26.31
CA LEU A 384 4.94 0.67 25.12
C LEU A 384 3.67 1.54 25.20
N GLN A 385 3.40 2.26 24.13
CA GLN A 385 2.22 3.10 23.96
C GLN A 385 1.46 2.64 22.73
N ASN A 386 0.13 2.66 22.80
CA ASN A 386 -0.71 2.35 21.66
C ASN A 386 -0.46 3.40 20.56
N ILE A 387 -0.30 2.92 19.32
CA ILE A 387 -0.19 3.83 18.19
C ILE A 387 -1.59 4.30 17.82
N PRO A 388 -1.85 5.62 17.72
CA PRO A 388 -3.15 6.11 17.31
C PRO A 388 -3.40 5.73 15.84
N ILE A 389 -4.38 4.85 15.62
CA ILE A 389 -4.84 4.48 14.29
C ILE A 389 -6.27 4.98 14.12
N HIS A 390 -6.54 5.68 13.02
CA HIS A 390 -7.86 6.18 12.69
C HIS A 390 -8.47 5.31 11.59
N ASP A 391 -9.22 4.28 12.01
CA ASP A 391 -10.06 3.48 11.13
C ASP A 391 -11.18 4.31 10.52
N ARG A 392 -11.36 4.19 9.20
CA ARG A 392 -12.37 4.84 8.38
C ARG A 392 -13.06 3.81 7.49
N PRO A 393 -14.31 3.44 7.81
CA PRO A 393 -15.06 2.58 6.93
C PRO A 393 -15.42 3.31 5.63
N VAL A 394 -15.44 2.57 4.52
CA VAL A 394 -15.86 3.06 3.20
C VAL A 394 -16.83 2.08 2.55
N ASP A 395 -17.61 2.55 1.59
CA ASP A 395 -18.49 1.75 0.73
C ASP A 395 -17.98 1.81 -0.72
N ASN A 396 -17.01 0.96 -1.03
CA ASN A 396 -16.45 0.88 -2.37
C ASN A 396 -17.45 0.24 -3.35
N LEU A 397 -18.36 -0.61 -2.87
CA LEU A 397 -19.41 -1.20 -3.71
C LEU A 397 -20.34 -0.14 -4.31
N THR A 398 -20.63 0.92 -3.56
CA THR A 398 -21.41 2.07 -4.06
C THR A 398 -20.53 3.07 -4.81
N ASN A 399 -19.36 3.42 -4.26
CA ASN A 399 -18.61 4.62 -4.68
C ASN A 399 -17.42 4.38 -5.61
N SER A 400 -17.05 3.13 -5.89
CA SER A 400 -15.99 2.80 -6.86
C SER A 400 -16.58 2.36 -8.20
N VAL A 401 -15.72 2.12 -9.19
CA VAL A 401 -16.07 1.47 -10.45
C VAL A 401 -15.35 0.10 -10.57
N GLY A 402 -15.73 -0.71 -11.56
CA GLY A 402 -15.10 -2.01 -11.83
C GLY A 402 -15.90 -3.25 -11.39
N GLY A 403 -15.40 -4.41 -11.80
CA GLY A 403 -16.05 -5.72 -11.66
C GLY A 403 -15.93 -6.39 -10.28
N GLY A 404 -15.79 -7.72 -10.24
CA GLY A 404 -16.00 -8.55 -9.04
C GLY A 404 -15.15 -8.26 -7.78
N MET A 405 -14.11 -7.42 -7.86
CA MET A 405 -13.25 -7.01 -6.72
C MET A 405 -13.52 -5.58 -6.25
N LYS A 406 -14.70 -5.03 -6.58
CA LYS A 406 -15.08 -3.64 -6.29
C LYS A 406 -14.92 -3.23 -4.82
N ALA A 407 -15.26 -4.09 -3.87
CA ALA A 407 -15.07 -3.81 -2.42
C ALA A 407 -13.61 -3.55 -2.05
N HIS A 408 -12.65 -4.11 -2.80
CA HIS A 408 -11.21 -3.95 -2.60
C HIS A 408 -10.62 -2.78 -3.39
N ASN A 409 -11.43 -2.05 -4.17
CA ASN A 409 -10.99 -0.95 -5.03
C ASN A 409 -11.13 0.41 -4.33
N TYR A 410 -10.14 0.81 -3.54
CA TYR A 410 -10.21 2.03 -2.74
C TYR A 410 -9.85 3.30 -3.52
N TRP A 411 -8.99 3.18 -4.54
CA TRP A 411 -8.44 4.35 -5.24
C TRP A 411 -9.41 4.99 -6.22
N ASP A 412 -10.47 4.27 -6.59
CA ASP A 412 -11.58 4.78 -7.38
C ASP A 412 -12.68 5.42 -6.51
N ASN A 413 -12.65 5.19 -5.20
CA ASN A 413 -13.60 5.79 -4.27
C ASN A 413 -13.24 7.26 -4.01
N SER A 414 -13.66 8.12 -4.94
CA SER A 414 -13.33 9.55 -4.92
C SER A 414 -13.80 10.27 -3.65
N LEU A 415 -14.93 9.84 -3.07
CA LEU A 415 -15.59 10.53 -1.97
C LEU A 415 -15.07 10.13 -0.59
N GLU A 416 -14.91 8.84 -0.35
CA GLU A 416 -14.65 8.31 0.99
C GLU A 416 -13.19 7.90 1.19
N PHE A 417 -12.42 7.73 0.11
CA PHE A 417 -10.98 7.49 0.18
C PHE A 417 -10.18 8.68 -0.35
N VAL A 418 -10.33 9.03 -1.63
CA VAL A 418 -9.44 10.01 -2.29
C VAL A 418 -9.57 11.40 -1.68
N LYS A 419 -10.81 11.88 -1.46
CA LYS A 419 -11.02 13.18 -0.83
C LYS A 419 -10.38 13.25 0.57
N PRO A 420 -10.64 12.32 1.50
CA PRO A 420 -9.92 12.24 2.77
C PRO A 420 -8.39 12.23 2.67
N LEU A 421 -7.83 11.47 1.73
CA LEU A 421 -6.39 11.47 1.47
C LEU A 421 -5.90 12.85 1.02
N SER A 422 -6.64 13.51 0.12
CA SER A 422 -6.32 14.87 -0.34
C SER A 422 -6.38 15.91 0.78
N ASP A 423 -7.35 15.78 1.70
CA ASP A 423 -7.52 16.66 2.85
C ASP A 423 -6.35 16.50 3.84
N LEU A 424 -5.89 15.25 4.08
CA LEU A 424 -4.68 14.98 4.85
C LEU A 424 -3.44 15.63 4.23
N LEU A 425 -3.24 15.46 2.92
CA LEU A 425 -2.08 16.01 2.22
C LEU A 425 -2.07 17.55 2.29
N LYS A 426 -3.20 18.20 2.06
CA LYS A 426 -3.35 19.66 2.24
C LYS A 426 -3.01 20.10 3.66
N GLN A 427 -3.51 19.36 4.65
CA GLN A 427 -3.26 19.67 6.06
C GLN A 427 -1.77 19.58 6.37
N LEU A 428 -1.07 18.55 5.90
CA LEU A 428 0.36 18.35 6.15
C LEU A 428 1.24 19.38 5.42
N VAL A 429 0.85 19.80 4.21
CA VAL A 429 1.53 20.89 3.49
C VAL A 429 1.40 22.21 4.26
N ALA A 430 0.19 22.51 4.76
CA ALA A 430 -0.10 23.74 5.48
C ALA A 430 0.45 23.76 6.91
N ASN A 431 0.43 22.61 7.58
CA ASN A 431 0.84 22.42 8.97
C ASN A 431 1.78 21.20 9.08
N PRO A 432 3.04 21.34 8.66
CA PRO A 432 4.04 20.29 8.81
C PRO A 432 4.13 19.82 10.27
N PRO A 433 4.26 18.52 10.54
CA PRO A 433 4.54 18.02 11.87
C PRO A 433 5.79 18.69 12.43
N VAL A 434 5.74 19.11 13.70
CA VAL A 434 6.94 19.61 14.39
C VAL A 434 7.88 18.43 14.56
N THR A 435 8.96 18.39 13.77
CA THR A 435 10.07 17.49 14.03
C THR A 435 10.74 17.97 15.32
N THR A 436 10.46 17.31 16.44
CA THR A 436 11.24 17.54 17.64
C THR A 436 12.68 17.11 17.35
N ASP A 437 13.59 18.08 17.35
CA ASP A 437 15.02 17.81 17.31
C ASP A 437 15.36 16.94 18.52
N MET A 438 15.49 15.64 18.30
CA MET A 438 16.11 14.70 19.23
C MET A 438 17.63 14.83 19.12
N ASP A 439 18.13 16.07 19.11
CA ASP A 439 19.54 16.41 19.22
C ASP A 439 19.88 16.57 20.69
N THR A 440 19.93 15.44 21.41
CA THR A 440 20.75 15.24 22.60
C THR A 440 21.14 13.78 22.73
#